data_AF-A0A453EEJ1-F1
#
_entry.id   AF-A0A453EEJ1-F1
#
_cell.length_a   1.000
_cell.length_b   1.000
_cell.length_c   1.000
_cell.angle_alpha   90.00
_cell.angle_beta   90.00
_cell.angle_gamma   90.00
#
_symmetry.space_group_name_H-M   'P 1'
#
loop_
_entity.id
_entity.type
_entity.pdbx_description
1 polymer ?
#
loop_
_entity_poly.entity_id
_entity_poly.type
_entity_poly.pdbx_seq_one_letter_code
_entity_poly.pdbx_strand_id
1 'polypeptide(L)'
;MIRALEILFSLGILDEDAKLTVPIGFQVAEMPLDPMISKMILSANDFGCSDEILTIAAFLSVQSVWVSMRGVKKEFDEAKLRFAAAEGDHVTFLNIYKGFHQSGKSSQWCYKNFLNHQALKKVIEIRAQLVRVMKRFGIQLKSCDRDMQGS
;
A
#
# COMPACT_ATOMS: atom_id res chain seq x y z
N MET A 1 -9.99 7.90 -24.04
CA MET A 1 -8.61 7.65 -24.49
C MET A 1 -7.70 8.83 -24.18
N ILE A 2 -8.09 10.06 -24.51
CA ILE A 2 -7.31 11.30 -24.23
C ILE A 2 -6.94 11.44 -22.74
N ARG A 3 -7.92 11.29 -21.83
CA ARG A 3 -7.69 11.41 -20.37
C ARG A 3 -6.64 10.45 -19.80
N ALA A 4 -6.53 9.23 -20.33
CA ALA A 4 -5.54 8.26 -19.85
C ALA A 4 -4.12 8.70 -20.25
N LEU A 5 -3.96 9.22 -21.47
CA LEU A 5 -2.69 9.75 -21.96
C LEU A 5 -2.24 10.99 -21.17
N GLU A 6 -3.16 11.90 -20.89
CA GLU A 6 -2.92 13.08 -20.05
C GLU A 6 -2.46 12.71 -18.63
N ILE A 7 -3.04 11.67 -18.04
CA ILE A 7 -2.62 11.17 -16.73
C ILE A 7 -1.20 10.60 -16.81
N LEU A 8 -0.89 9.76 -17.81
CA LEU A 8 0.45 9.18 -17.94
C LEU A 8 1.51 10.26 -18.20
N PHE A 9 1.19 11.28 -19.00
CA PHE A 9 2.05 12.43 -19.21
C PHE A 9 2.25 13.25 -17.92
N SER A 10 1.19 13.56 -17.18
CA SER A 10 1.30 14.33 -15.93
C SER A 10 2.03 13.56 -14.81
N LEU A 11 2.03 12.23 -14.83
CA LEU A 11 2.84 11.39 -13.94
C LEU A 11 4.32 11.29 -14.37
N GLY A 12 4.69 11.86 -15.52
CA GLY A 12 6.03 11.76 -16.10
C GLY A 12 6.37 10.36 -16.62
N ILE A 13 5.37 9.54 -16.91
CA ILE A 13 5.53 8.19 -17.50
C ILE A 13 5.76 8.31 -19.00
N LEU A 14 5.12 9.31 -19.64
CA LEU A 14 5.29 9.63 -21.06
C LEU A 14 5.98 10.98 -21.24
N ASP A 15 6.74 11.12 -22.32
CA ASP A 15 7.29 12.39 -22.80
C ASP A 15 6.34 13.10 -23.78
N GLU A 16 6.76 14.24 -24.32
CA GLU A 16 5.99 15.07 -25.27
C GLU A 16 5.71 14.35 -26.60
N ASP A 17 6.53 13.35 -26.96
CA ASP A 17 6.38 12.50 -28.13
C ASP A 17 5.51 11.26 -27.84
N ALA A 18 4.90 11.16 -26.67
CA ALA A 18 4.15 10.00 -26.18
C ALA A 18 4.97 8.70 -26.10
N LYS A 19 6.28 8.80 -25.84
CA LYS A 19 7.17 7.66 -25.58
C LYS A 19 7.38 7.48 -24.08
N LEU A 20 7.69 6.25 -23.65
CA LEU A 20 8.00 5.97 -22.25
C LEU A 20 9.30 6.67 -21.83
N THR A 21 9.26 7.37 -20.71
CA THR A 21 10.43 8.01 -20.13
C THR A 21 11.39 6.99 -19.52
N VAL A 22 12.69 7.26 -19.57
CA VAL A 22 13.72 6.43 -18.95
C VAL A 22 14.18 7.09 -17.64
N PRO A 23 14.28 6.36 -16.50
CA PRO A 23 13.87 4.97 -16.30
C PRO A 23 12.39 4.81 -15.87
N ILE A 24 11.73 5.89 -15.46
CA ILE A 24 10.43 5.86 -14.75
C ILE A 24 9.34 5.18 -15.59
N GLY A 25 9.14 5.60 -16.83
CA GLY A 25 8.09 5.06 -17.69
C GLY A 25 8.23 3.56 -17.93
N PHE A 26 9.46 3.09 -18.18
CA PHE A 26 9.76 1.67 -18.32
C PHE A 26 9.55 0.89 -17.01
N GLN A 27 10.01 1.42 -15.88
CA GLN A 27 9.81 0.79 -14.57
C GLN A 27 8.33 0.66 -14.22
N VAL A 28 7.52 1.71 -14.47
CA VAL A 28 6.07 1.67 -14.27
C VAL A 28 5.41 0.63 -15.18
N ALA A 29 5.83 0.54 -16.44
CA ALA A 29 5.29 -0.43 -17.40
C ALA A 29 5.59 -1.89 -17.01
N GLU A 30 6.67 -2.15 -16.28
CA GLU A 30 7.01 -3.48 -15.78
C GLU A 30 6.24 -3.90 -14.51
N MET A 31 5.60 -2.96 -13.82
CA MET A 31 4.89 -3.24 -12.55
C MET A 31 3.46 -3.71 -12.82
N PRO A 32 2.99 -4.81 -12.20
CA PRO A 32 1.63 -5.32 -12.36
C PRO A 32 0.62 -4.54 -11.49
N LEU A 33 0.68 -3.22 -11.52
CA LEU A 33 -0.13 -2.31 -10.70
C LEU A 33 -0.65 -1.15 -11.55
N ASP A 34 -1.65 -0.43 -11.03
CA ASP A 34 -2.11 0.81 -11.64
C ASP A 34 -0.95 1.82 -11.76
N PRO A 35 -0.83 2.57 -12.87
CA PRO A 35 0.26 3.53 -13.08
C PRO A 35 0.44 4.53 -11.94
N MET A 36 -0.64 4.97 -11.29
CA MET A 36 -0.56 5.88 -10.14
C MET A 36 0.12 5.22 -8.94
N ILE A 37 -0.21 3.97 -8.65
CA ILE A 37 0.38 3.21 -7.54
C ILE A 37 1.84 2.87 -7.85
N SER A 38 2.14 2.46 -9.07
CA SER A 38 3.52 2.20 -9.53
C SER A 38 4.39 3.45 -9.39
N LYS A 39 3.89 4.61 -9.85
CA LYS A 39 4.59 5.89 -9.71
C LYS A 39 4.78 6.28 -8.24
N MET A 40 3.76 6.09 -7.40
CA MET A 40 3.84 6.32 -5.96
C MET A 40 4.97 5.49 -5.31
N ILE A 41 5.07 4.20 -5.64
CA ILE A 41 6.11 3.31 -5.12
C ILE A 41 7.51 3.79 -5.54
N LEU A 42 7.69 4.16 -6.81
CA LEU A 42 8.99 4.62 -7.32
C LEU A 42 9.43 5.94 -6.67
N SER A 43 8.50 6.88 -6.50
CA SER A 43 8.80 8.18 -5.86
C SER A 43 9.05 8.06 -4.34
N ALA A 44 8.54 7.02 -3.67
CA ALA A 44 8.62 6.89 -2.21
C ALA A 44 10.06 6.82 -1.67
N ASN A 45 11.03 6.37 -2.48
CA ASN A 45 12.43 6.34 -2.08
C ASN A 45 13.04 7.74 -1.89
N ASP A 46 12.55 8.74 -2.64
CA ASP A 46 13.00 10.12 -2.54
C ASP A 46 12.49 10.77 -1.25
N PHE A 47 11.33 10.30 -0.75
CA PHE A 47 10.74 10.71 0.53
C PHE A 47 11.15 9.85 1.72
N GLY A 48 11.95 8.79 1.52
CA GLY A 48 12.43 7.93 2.60
C GLY A 48 11.39 6.99 3.23
N CYS A 49 10.18 6.88 2.64
CA CYS A 49 9.04 6.12 3.18
C CYS A 49 8.66 4.90 2.32
N SER A 50 9.62 4.37 1.56
CA SER A 50 9.38 3.28 0.60
C SER A 50 8.84 1.99 1.25
N ASP A 51 9.22 1.66 2.49
CA ASP A 51 8.74 0.44 3.15
C ASP A 51 7.25 0.53 3.51
N GLU A 52 6.83 1.70 4.01
CA GLU A 52 5.45 2.03 4.35
C GLU A 52 4.59 2.09 3.07
N ILE A 53 5.09 2.74 2.02
CA ILE A 53 4.37 2.84 0.75
C ILE A 53 4.18 1.47 0.09
N LEU A 54 5.15 0.56 0.18
CA LEU A 54 4.98 -0.82 -0.29
C LEU A 54 3.86 -1.55 0.46
N THR A 55 3.73 -1.28 1.75
CA THR A 55 2.66 -1.83 2.57
C THR A 55 1.31 -1.26 2.13
N ILE A 56 1.19 0.07 2.02
CA ILE A 56 -0.03 0.75 1.56
C ILE A 56 -0.45 0.27 0.17
N ALA A 57 0.49 0.20 -0.78
CA ALA A 57 0.21 -0.29 -2.13
C ALA A 57 -0.34 -1.72 -2.15
N ALA A 58 0.17 -2.59 -1.25
CA ALA A 58 -0.35 -3.94 -1.12
C ALA A 58 -1.79 -3.99 -0.56
N PHE A 59 -2.15 -3.09 0.36
CA PHE A 59 -3.54 -2.94 0.83
C PHE A 59 -4.47 -2.39 -0.26
N LEU A 60 -4.02 -1.40 -1.04
CA LEU A 60 -4.80 -0.85 -2.15
C LEU A 60 -5.03 -1.86 -3.29
N SER A 61 -4.19 -2.89 -3.37
CA SER A 61 -4.30 -3.97 -4.36
C SER A 61 -5.27 -5.08 -3.97
N VAL A 62 -5.86 -5.03 -2.77
CA VAL A 62 -6.91 -5.96 -2.31
C VAL A 62 -8.23 -5.20 -2.11
N GLN A 63 -9.36 -5.88 -2.29
CA GLN A 63 -10.68 -5.22 -2.25
C GLN A 63 -10.99 -4.56 -0.89
N SER A 64 -11.11 -5.37 0.15
CA SER A 64 -11.32 -4.90 1.52
C SER A 64 -10.76 -5.92 2.49
N VAL A 65 -10.03 -5.43 3.48
CA VAL A 65 -9.55 -6.23 4.60
C VAL A 65 -10.57 -6.28 5.74
N TRP A 66 -11.62 -5.47 5.70
CA TRP A 66 -12.64 -5.40 6.74
C TRP A 66 -13.77 -6.41 6.48
N VAL A 67 -14.23 -7.05 7.55
CA VAL A 67 -15.38 -7.98 7.54
C VAL A 67 -16.50 -7.39 8.38
N SER A 68 -17.56 -6.93 7.71
CA SER A 68 -18.77 -6.47 8.39
C SER A 68 -19.70 -7.65 8.64
N MET A 69 -20.04 -7.92 9.90
CA MET A 69 -21.02 -8.93 10.30
C MET A 69 -22.34 -8.26 10.73
N ARG A 70 -23.48 -8.90 10.42
CA ARG A 70 -24.80 -8.37 10.82
C ARG A 70 -24.95 -8.44 12.34
N GLY A 71 -25.50 -7.40 12.94
CA GLY A 71 -25.81 -7.34 14.38
C GLY A 71 -24.68 -6.89 15.30
N VAL A 72 -23.47 -6.66 14.78
CA VAL A 72 -22.27 -6.27 15.56
C VAL A 72 -21.62 -4.99 15.04
N LYS A 73 -22.46 -4.04 14.61
CA LYS A 73 -21.99 -2.78 14.01
C LYS A 73 -21.17 -1.95 15.00
N LYS A 74 -21.60 -1.90 16.27
CA LYS A 74 -20.94 -1.12 17.31
C LYS A 74 -19.52 -1.63 17.59
N GLU A 75 -19.37 -2.95 17.74
CA GLU A 75 -18.09 -3.61 17.96
C GLU A 75 -17.16 -3.49 16.74
N PHE A 76 -17.73 -3.52 15.54
CA PHE A 76 -17.00 -3.26 14.30
C PHE A 76 -16.45 -1.82 14.24
N ASP A 77 -17.27 -0.83 14.57
CA ASP A 77 -16.87 0.57 14.58
C ASP A 77 -15.81 0.84 15.66
N GLU A 78 -15.96 0.25 16.85
CA GLU A 78 -14.95 0.28 17.92
C GLU A 78 -13.64 -0.41 17.49
N ALA A 79 -13.71 -1.52 16.76
CA ALA A 79 -12.53 -2.19 16.21
C ALA A 79 -11.82 -1.33 15.17
N LYS A 80 -12.56 -0.67 14.27
CA LYS A 80 -11.98 0.27 13.30
C LYS A 80 -11.29 1.44 13.98
N LEU A 81 -11.93 2.04 14.99
CA LEU A 81 -11.37 3.17 15.74
C LEU A 81 -10.04 2.82 16.42
N ARG A 82 -9.84 1.56 16.85
CA ARG A 82 -8.55 1.12 17.43
C ARG A 82 -7.38 1.15 16.44
N PHE A 83 -7.64 1.03 15.14
CA PHE A 83 -6.61 1.11 14.10
C PHE A 83 -6.56 2.49 13.44
N ALA A 84 -7.62 3.29 13.61
CA ALA A 84 -7.76 4.60 13.00
C ALA A 84 -6.59 5.50 13.40
N ALA A 85 -6.02 6.16 12.41
CA ALA A 85 -4.99 7.15 12.56
C ALA A 85 -5.58 8.53 12.25
N ALA A 86 -5.17 9.58 12.97
CA ALA A 86 -5.64 10.94 12.73
C ALA A 86 -5.23 11.44 11.32
N GLU A 87 -4.14 10.89 10.80
CA GLU A 87 -3.54 11.13 9.50
C GLU A 87 -4.32 10.47 8.35
N GLY A 88 -5.25 9.56 8.65
CA GLY A 88 -6.21 9.00 7.70
C GLY A 88 -6.11 7.48 7.43
N ASP A 89 -6.85 7.04 6.42
CA ASP A 89 -7.09 5.62 6.14
C ASP A 89 -5.83 4.86 5.69
N HIS A 90 -4.90 5.52 4.99
CA HIS A 90 -3.67 4.87 4.54
C HIS A 90 -2.73 4.54 5.71
N VAL A 91 -2.67 5.42 6.72
CA VAL A 91 -1.91 5.15 7.96
C VAL A 91 -2.62 4.08 8.79
N THR A 92 -3.95 4.03 8.74
CA THR A 92 -4.73 2.93 9.34
C THR A 92 -4.32 1.56 8.77
N PHE A 93 -4.01 1.44 7.46
CA PHE A 93 -3.48 0.20 6.89
C PHE A 93 -2.12 -0.21 7.47
N LEU A 94 -1.24 0.75 7.75
CA LEU A 94 0.04 0.48 8.40
C LEU A 94 -0.16 -0.06 9.82
N ASN A 95 -1.10 0.51 10.58
CA ASN A 95 -1.45 0.04 11.92
C ASN A 95 -1.98 -1.39 11.90
N ILE A 96 -2.87 -1.72 10.95
CA ILE A 96 -3.39 -3.08 10.75
C ILE A 96 -2.25 -4.04 10.42
N TYR A 97 -1.35 -3.65 9.50
CA TYR A 97 -0.20 -4.47 9.12
C TYR A 97 0.72 -4.78 10.29
N LYS A 98 1.10 -3.74 11.07
CA LYS A 98 1.94 -3.85 12.26
C LYS A 98 1.27 -4.74 13.30
N GLY A 99 0.00 -4.51 13.62
CA GLY A 99 -0.78 -5.32 14.56
C GLY A 99 -0.91 -6.78 14.13
N PHE A 100 -1.15 -7.03 12.84
CA PHE A 100 -1.25 -8.38 12.30
C PHE A 100 0.10 -9.12 12.41
N HIS A 101 1.21 -8.45 12.09
CA HIS A 101 2.54 -9.02 12.24
C HIS A 101 2.90 -9.31 13.70
N GLN A 102 2.63 -8.38 14.62
CA GLN A 102 2.86 -8.56 16.06
C GLN A 102 2.02 -9.68 16.66
N SER A 103 0.81 -9.92 16.13
CA SER A 103 -0.05 -11.04 16.54
C SER A 103 0.47 -12.43 16.10
N GLY A 104 1.60 -12.50 15.39
CA GLY A 104 2.08 -13.73 14.77
C GLY A 104 1.26 -14.14 13.55
N LYS A 105 0.62 -13.18 12.87
CA LYS A 105 -0.30 -13.42 11.73
C LYS A 105 -1.45 -14.34 12.12
N SER A 106 -2.03 -14.14 13.31
CA SER A 106 -3.03 -15.03 13.89
C SER A 106 -4.42 -14.85 13.26
N SER A 107 -5.03 -15.97 12.82
CA SER A 107 -6.42 -15.95 12.34
C SER A 107 -7.41 -15.56 13.44
N GLN A 108 -7.12 -15.90 14.70
CA GLN A 108 -7.95 -15.54 15.84
C GLN A 108 -7.88 -14.04 16.12
N TRP A 109 -6.71 -13.43 15.95
CA TRP A 109 -6.54 -11.99 16.05
C TRP A 109 -7.33 -11.26 14.96
N CYS A 110 -7.31 -11.77 13.72
CA CYS A 110 -8.12 -11.21 12.64
C CYS A 110 -9.62 -11.25 12.97
N TYR A 111 -10.11 -12.40 13.46
CA TYR A 111 -11.51 -12.54 13.85
C TYR A 111 -11.94 -11.54 14.93
N LYS A 112 -11.13 -11.38 15.99
CA LYS A 112 -11.39 -10.43 17.09
C LYS A 112 -11.38 -8.95 16.64
N ASN A 113 -10.75 -8.65 15.51
CA ASN A 113 -10.60 -7.30 14.99
C ASN A 113 -11.42 -7.05 13.72
N PHE A 114 -12.33 -7.97 13.37
CA PHE A 114 -13.17 -7.86 12.17
C PHE A 114 -12.36 -7.72 10.87
N LEU A 115 -11.24 -8.44 10.79
CA LEU A 115 -10.34 -8.44 9.64
C LEU A 115 -10.41 -9.77 8.89
N ASN A 116 -10.32 -9.71 7.57
CA ASN A 116 -10.27 -10.86 6.69
C ASN A 116 -8.84 -11.43 6.66
N HIS A 117 -8.66 -12.60 7.29
CA HIS A 117 -7.37 -13.26 7.37
C HIS A 117 -6.78 -13.62 5.99
N GLN A 118 -7.61 -14.04 5.04
CA GLN A 118 -7.14 -14.38 3.69
C GLN A 118 -6.73 -13.13 2.92
N ALA A 119 -7.46 -12.02 3.09
CA ALA A 119 -7.08 -10.74 2.50
C ALA A 119 -5.74 -10.24 3.06
N LEU A 120 -5.52 -10.33 4.38
CA LEU A 120 -4.25 -9.93 5.00
C LEU A 120 -3.07 -10.82 4.62
N LYS A 121 -3.29 -12.13 4.46
CA LYS A 121 -2.28 -13.02 3.85
C LYS A 121 -1.95 -12.57 2.44
N LYS A 122 -2.95 -12.21 1.65
CA LYS A 122 -2.74 -11.74 0.28
C LYS A 122 -1.93 -10.44 0.23
N VAL A 123 -2.21 -9.51 1.14
CA VAL A 123 -1.41 -8.28 1.32
C VAL A 123 0.07 -8.62 1.55
N ILE A 124 0.38 -9.58 2.41
CA ILE A 124 1.78 -9.99 2.67
C ILE A 124 2.44 -10.54 1.40
N GLU A 125 1.74 -11.38 0.63
CA GLU A 125 2.24 -11.92 -0.63
C GLU A 125 2.54 -10.83 -1.65
N ILE A 126 1.60 -9.89 -1.84
CA ILE A 126 1.74 -8.77 -2.77
C ILE A 126 2.91 -7.88 -2.32
N ARG A 127 2.98 -7.50 -1.04
CA ARG A 127 4.09 -6.72 -0.52
C ARG A 127 5.43 -7.40 -0.79
N ALA A 128 5.52 -8.72 -0.58
CA ALA A 128 6.75 -9.47 -0.87
C ALA A 128 7.11 -9.48 -2.37
N GLN A 129 6.12 -9.52 -3.27
CA GLN A 129 6.35 -9.36 -4.71
C GLN A 129 6.89 -7.97 -5.04
N LEU A 130 6.28 -6.92 -4.50
CA LEU A 130 6.72 -5.54 -4.74
C LEU A 130 8.14 -5.28 -4.23
N VAL A 131 8.51 -5.81 -3.06
CA VAL A 131 9.89 -5.77 -2.55
C VAL A 131 10.88 -6.39 -3.55
N ARG A 132 10.53 -7.51 -4.19
CA ARG A 132 11.39 -8.15 -5.21
C ARG A 132 11.54 -7.27 -6.44
N VAL A 133 10.46 -6.63 -6.88
CA VAL A 133 10.49 -5.69 -8.01
C VAL A 133 11.39 -4.49 -7.69
N MET A 134 11.24 -3.88 -6.51
CA MET A 134 12.08 -2.75 -6.08
C MET A 134 13.56 -3.11 -6.04
N LYS A 135 13.90 -4.30 -5.53
CA LYS A 135 15.28 -4.80 -5.56
C LYS A 135 15.81 -4.99 -6.98
N ARG A 136 14.98 -5.48 -7.91
CA ARG A 136 15.36 -5.63 -9.33
C ARG A 136 15.67 -4.27 -9.97
N PHE A 137 14.95 -3.23 -9.58
CA PHE A 137 15.21 -1.85 -10.02
C PHE A 137 16.40 -1.19 -9.32
N GLY A 138 17.05 -1.87 -8.37
CA GLY A 138 18.18 -1.31 -7.61
C GLY A 138 17.76 -0.27 -6.57
N ILE A 139 16.47 -0.19 -6.22
CA ILE A 139 15.96 0.78 -5.26
C ILE A 139 16.06 0.20 -3.84
N GLN A 140 16.76 0.92 -2.95
CA GLN A 140 16.88 0.53 -1.55
C GLN A 140 15.63 0.91 -0.77
N LEU A 141 15.18 0.00 0.10
CA LEU A 141 14.05 0.27 0.98
C LEU A 141 14.52 1.08 2.18
N LYS A 142 13.90 2.25 2.35
CA LYS A 142 13.98 3.14 3.49
C LYS A 142 12.63 3.18 4.21
N SER A 143 12.68 3.29 5.52
CA SER A 143 11.52 3.44 6.41
C SER A 143 11.61 4.76 7.16
N CYS A 144 10.49 5.44 7.30
CA CYS A 144 10.34 6.70 8.02
C CYS A 144 9.77 6.51 9.44
N ASP A 145 9.90 5.31 10.04
CA ASP A 145 9.32 4.91 11.34
C ASP A 145 9.57 5.89 12.53
N ARG A 146 10.49 6.85 12.39
CA ARG A 146 10.80 7.89 13.38
C ARG A 146 9.97 9.17 13.25
N ASP A 147 9.35 9.41 12.10
CA ASP A 147 8.64 10.67 11.84
C ASP A 147 7.19 10.64 12.36
N MET A 148 6.61 9.46 12.59
CA MET A 148 5.24 9.30 13.13
C MET A 148 5.17 9.25 14.67
N GLN A 149 6.31 9.33 15.39
CA GLN A 149 6.34 9.28 16.86
C GLN A 149 6.36 10.67 17.51
N GLY A 150 6.23 11.75 16.73
CA GLY A 150 6.28 13.12 17.22
C GLY A 150 5.08 13.94 16.78
N SER A 151 3.96 13.84 17.48
CA SER A 151 2.94 14.89 17.69
C SER A 151 1.99 14.49 18.81
#